data_AF-A0A5P1X2L6-F1
#
_entry.id   AF-A0A5P1X2L6-F1
#
_cell.length_a   1.000
_cell.length_b   1.000
_cell.length_c   1.000
_cell.angle_alpha   90.00
_cell.angle_beta   90.00
_cell.angle_gamma   90.00
#
_symmetry.space_group_name_H-M   'P 1'
#
loop_
_entity.id
_entity.type
_entity.pdbx_description
1 polymer ?
#
loop_
_entity_poly.entity_id
_entity_poly.type
_entity_poly.pdbx_seq_one_letter_code
_entity_poly.pdbx_strand_id
1 'polypeptide(L)'
;MDLKKYLEYFKNMQNKEFQWTSTNTEDGILQMGYPIYDQTILTFVRDFKESNDFDAQYKKTLKAQKIKIKMNQKIVNQVLVIDTIDTLKAMLTLIVTAEEVDEGSWARALQEGFLYQVTNALVNKENEG
;
A
#
# COMPACT_ATOMS: atom_id res chain seq x y z
N MET A 1 11.54 1.18 -10.47
CA MET A 1 10.59 0.36 -11.29
C MET A 1 9.70 1.32 -12.08
N ASP A 2 8.88 0.87 -13.04
CA ASP A 2 7.90 1.78 -13.66
C ASP A 2 6.57 1.75 -12.88
N LEU A 3 6.42 2.69 -11.95
CA LEU A 3 5.23 2.82 -11.09
C LEU A 3 3.97 3.18 -11.89
N LYS A 4 4.10 3.87 -13.02
CA LYS A 4 2.97 4.35 -13.83
C LYS A 4 2.12 3.20 -14.36
N LYS A 5 2.75 2.05 -14.64
CA LYS A 5 2.07 0.82 -15.11
C LYS A 5 1.00 0.29 -14.15
N TYR A 6 1.10 0.62 -12.87
CA TYR A 6 0.20 0.12 -11.83
C TYR A 6 -0.93 1.10 -11.47
N LEU A 7 -0.87 2.35 -11.94
CA LEU A 7 -1.85 3.38 -11.56
C LEU A 7 -3.28 3.05 -11.97
N GLU A 8 -3.47 2.56 -13.20
CA GLU A 8 -4.80 2.18 -13.69
C GLU A 8 -5.37 1.02 -12.87
N TYR A 9 -4.54 0.02 -12.57
CA TYR A 9 -4.92 -1.10 -11.70
C TYR A 9 -5.36 -0.60 -10.31
N PHE A 10 -4.53 0.21 -9.64
CA PHE A 10 -4.88 0.74 -8.30
C PHE A 10 -6.15 1.59 -8.30
N LYS A 11 -6.35 2.41 -9.33
CA LYS A 11 -7.57 3.20 -9.50
C LYS A 11 -8.80 2.29 -9.61
N ASN A 12 -8.68 1.22 -10.40
CA ASN A 12 -9.78 0.28 -10.64
C ASN A 12 -10.09 -0.63 -9.44
N MET A 13 -9.21 -0.73 -8.44
CA MET A 13 -9.44 -1.54 -7.24
C MET A 13 -10.14 -0.77 -6.11
N GLN A 14 -10.30 0.54 -6.25
CA GLN A 14 -11.03 1.35 -5.28
C GLN A 14 -12.47 0.85 -5.15
N ASN A 15 -12.94 0.70 -3.92
CA ASN A 15 -14.26 0.17 -3.57
C ASN A 15 -14.58 -1.25 -4.08
N LYS A 16 -13.60 -2.02 -4.60
CA LYS A 16 -13.83 -3.41 -5.00
C LYS A 16 -13.78 -4.34 -3.80
N GLU A 17 -14.69 -5.30 -3.73
CA GLU A 17 -14.64 -6.35 -2.73
C GLU A 17 -13.51 -7.34 -3.03
N PHE A 18 -12.88 -7.86 -1.98
CA PHE A 18 -11.87 -8.91 -2.07
C PHE A 18 -12.49 -10.23 -1.63
N GLN A 19 -12.17 -11.30 -2.37
CA GLN A 19 -12.46 -12.64 -1.87
C GLN A 19 -11.50 -12.97 -0.74
N TRP A 20 -12.02 -13.58 0.31
CA TRP A 20 -11.24 -14.05 1.44
C TRP A 20 -11.20 -15.57 1.40
N THR A 21 -10.07 -16.14 1.80
CA THR A 21 -10.02 -17.57 2.11
C THR A 21 -10.91 -17.83 3.31
N SER A 22 -11.58 -18.98 3.31
CA SER A 22 -12.43 -19.40 4.41
C SER A 22 -12.20 -20.87 4.70
N THR A 23 -11.96 -21.19 5.97
CA THR A 23 -11.90 -22.58 6.42
C THR A 23 -13.10 -22.84 7.31
N ASN A 24 -13.87 -23.87 6.97
CA ASN A 24 -14.87 -24.42 7.89
C ASN A 24 -14.13 -25.28 8.91
N THR A 25 -14.14 -24.86 10.18
CA THR A 25 -13.68 -25.75 11.26
C THR A 25 -14.70 -26.87 11.46
N GLU A 26 -14.27 -27.99 12.05
CA GLU A 26 -15.14 -29.16 12.33
C GLU A 26 -16.37 -28.80 13.19
N ASP A 27 -16.29 -27.71 13.96
CA ASP A 27 -17.36 -27.18 14.81
C ASP A 27 -18.33 -26.23 14.09
N GLY A 28 -18.19 -26.04 12.77
CA GLY A 28 -19.05 -25.16 11.97
C GLY A 28 -18.77 -23.67 12.14
N ILE A 29 -17.61 -23.29 12.73
CA ILE A 29 -17.18 -21.90 12.83
C ILE A 29 -16.44 -21.51 11.55
N LEU A 30 -16.90 -20.44 10.89
CA LEU A 30 -16.21 -19.86 9.74
C LEU A 30 -14.99 -19.07 10.24
N GLN A 31 -13.78 -19.58 10.01
CA GLN A 31 -12.57 -18.78 10.15
C GLN A 31 -12.29 -18.07 8.82
N MET A 32 -12.40 -16.74 8.83
CA MET A 32 -11.88 -15.89 7.77
C MET A 32 -10.35 -16.00 7.79
N GLY A 33 -9.75 -16.44 6.69
CA GLY A 33 -8.31 -16.47 6.49
C GLY A 33 -7.80 -15.15 5.91
N TYR A 34 -6.86 -15.22 4.98
CA TYR A 34 -6.28 -14.06 4.28
C TYR A 34 -7.04 -13.74 2.98
N PRO A 35 -6.96 -12.49 2.46
CA PRO A 35 -7.52 -12.15 1.15
C PRO A 35 -6.80 -12.86 0.01
N ILE A 36 -7.55 -13.19 -1.03
CA ILE A 36 -7.01 -13.75 -2.27
C ILE A 36 -6.58 -12.58 -3.15
N TYR A 37 -5.26 -12.38 -3.24
CA TYR A 37 -4.65 -11.34 -4.07
C TYR A 37 -4.45 -11.82 -5.51
N ASP A 38 -4.72 -10.93 -6.47
CA ASP A 38 -4.37 -11.19 -7.86
C ASP A 38 -2.87 -11.04 -8.13
N GLN A 39 -2.43 -11.53 -9.29
CA GLN A 39 -1.02 -11.50 -9.66
C GLN A 39 -0.46 -10.08 -9.80
N THR A 40 -1.29 -9.08 -10.10
CA THR A 40 -0.85 -7.70 -10.34
C THR A 40 -0.33 -7.07 -9.06
N ILE A 41 -1.08 -7.17 -7.95
CA ILE A 41 -0.61 -6.64 -6.66
C ILE A 41 0.59 -7.43 -6.12
N LEU A 42 0.61 -8.75 -6.33
CA LEU A 42 1.75 -9.58 -5.91
C LEU A 42 3.03 -9.20 -6.66
N THR A 43 2.93 -8.98 -7.97
CA THR A 43 4.04 -8.51 -8.80
C THR A 43 4.47 -7.10 -8.39
N PHE A 44 3.52 -6.18 -8.18
CA PHE A 44 3.84 -4.84 -7.68
C PHE A 44 4.64 -4.88 -6.38
N VAL A 45 4.18 -5.64 -5.39
CA VAL A 45 4.84 -5.72 -4.08
C VAL A 45 6.27 -6.23 -4.21
N ARG A 46 6.47 -7.31 -4.95
CA ARG A 46 7.81 -7.89 -5.18
C ARG A 46 8.72 -6.88 -5.86
N ASP A 47 8.28 -6.36 -7.01
CA ASP A 47 9.06 -5.42 -7.81
C ASP A 47 9.35 -4.13 -7.05
N PHE A 48 8.41 -3.66 -6.21
CA PHE A 48 8.60 -2.49 -5.35
C PHE A 48 9.65 -2.75 -4.28
N LYS A 49 9.58 -3.87 -3.56
CA LYS A 49 10.58 -4.24 -2.53
C LYS A 49 12.00 -4.36 -3.09
N GLU A 50 12.15 -4.72 -4.36
CA GLU A 50 13.44 -4.82 -5.06
C GLU A 50 13.91 -3.50 -5.68
N SER A 51 13.05 -2.47 -5.72
CA SER A 51 13.34 -1.20 -6.36
C SER A 51 14.06 -0.20 -5.44
N ASN A 52 14.66 0.83 -6.06
CA ASN A 52 15.20 1.99 -5.34
C ASN A 52 14.11 2.89 -4.70
N ASP A 53 12.84 2.56 -4.90
CA ASP A 53 11.71 3.30 -4.33
C ASP A 53 11.33 2.75 -2.94
N PHE A 54 11.84 1.56 -2.59
CA PHE A 54 11.70 0.97 -1.27
C PHE A 54 12.62 1.63 -0.25
N ASP A 55 12.04 2.25 0.77
CA ASP A 55 12.77 2.88 1.86
C ASP A 55 12.92 1.91 3.04
N ALA A 56 14.09 1.25 3.15
CA ALA A 56 14.38 0.34 4.26
C ALA A 56 14.34 1.03 5.64
N GLN A 57 14.43 2.36 5.70
CA GLN A 57 14.34 3.17 6.91
C GLN A 57 13.02 3.96 7.00
N TYR A 58 11.97 3.56 6.28
CA TYR A 58 10.69 4.31 6.17
C TYR A 58 10.13 4.80 7.51
N LYS A 59 10.25 4.01 8.58
CA LYS A 59 9.80 4.41 9.93
C LYS A 59 10.54 5.64 10.45
N LYS A 60 11.84 5.78 10.17
CA LYS A 60 12.64 6.96 10.54
C LYS A 60 12.27 8.15 9.65
N THR A 61 12.15 7.93 8.34
CA THR A 61 11.76 8.95 7.36
C THR A 61 10.42 9.60 7.72
N LEU A 62 9.38 8.80 7.98
CA LEU A 62 8.07 9.28 8.41
C LEU A 62 8.14 10.00 9.77
N LYS A 63 8.88 9.46 10.74
CA LYS A 63 9.02 10.10 12.07
C LYS A 63 9.75 11.44 12.00
N ALA A 64 10.73 11.60 11.13
CA ALA A 64 11.45 12.88 10.93
C ALA A 64 10.48 14.00 10.50
N GLN A 65 9.45 13.64 9.73
CA GLN A 65 8.37 14.53 9.30
C GLN A 65 7.20 14.61 10.30
N LYS A 66 7.38 14.07 11.52
CA LYS A 66 6.33 13.97 12.57
C LYS A 66 5.07 13.24 12.10
N ILE A 67 5.22 12.31 11.15
CA ILE A 67 4.13 11.45 10.67
C ILE A 67 4.07 10.20 11.55
N LYS A 68 2.86 9.81 11.97
CA LYS A 68 2.65 8.56 12.72
C LYS A 68 2.73 7.36 11.78
N ILE A 69 3.30 6.26 12.25
CA ILE A 69 3.40 5.00 11.50
C ILE A 69 2.05 4.27 11.56
N LYS A 70 1.09 4.71 10.75
CA LYS A 70 -0.24 4.11 10.63
C LYS A 70 -0.76 4.27 9.21
N MET A 71 -1.43 3.25 8.69
CA MET A 71 -2.10 3.30 7.39
C MET A 71 -3.58 3.65 7.60
N ASN A 72 -3.91 4.92 7.44
CA ASN A 72 -5.29 5.43 7.43
C ASN A 72 -5.35 6.76 6.68
N GLN A 73 -6.56 7.20 6.36
CA GLN A 73 -6.80 8.39 5.54
C GLN A 73 -6.11 9.65 6.10
N LYS A 74 -6.11 9.84 7.43
CA LYS A 74 -5.48 11.02 8.05
C LYS A 74 -3.99 11.07 7.77
N ILE A 75 -3.30 9.93 7.89
CA ILE A 75 -1.85 9.84 7.68
C ILE A 75 -1.53 9.95 6.19
N VAL A 76 -2.30 9.29 5.32
CA VAL A 76 -2.15 9.42 3.87
C VAL A 76 -2.29 10.88 3.45
N ASN A 77 -3.33 11.58 3.91
CA ASN A 77 -3.51 13.00 3.62
C ASN A 77 -2.34 13.86 4.12
N GLN A 78 -1.81 13.56 5.31
CA GLN A 78 -0.64 14.28 5.83
C GLN A 78 0.58 14.07 4.92
N VAL A 79 0.81 12.86 4.44
CA VAL A 79 1.88 12.54 3.49
C VAL A 79 1.69 13.30 2.17
N LEU A 80 0.48 13.30 1.62
CA LEU A 80 0.15 14.00 0.37
C LEU A 80 0.27 15.53 0.49
N VAL A 81 0.16 16.09 1.70
CA VAL A 81 0.39 17.52 1.94
C VAL A 81 1.88 17.85 2.03
N ILE A 82 2.69 16.95 2.61
CA ILE A 82 4.16 17.13 2.68
C ILE A 82 4.79 16.93 1.30
N ASP A 83 4.31 15.95 0.54
CA ASP A 83 4.57 15.77 -0.89
C ASP A 83 6.05 15.78 -1.30
N THR A 84 6.90 15.13 -0.50
CA THR A 84 8.31 14.90 -0.86
C THR A 84 8.52 13.47 -1.30
N ILE A 85 9.44 13.26 -2.26
CA ILE A 85 9.78 11.91 -2.80
C ILE A 85 10.07 10.93 -1.66
N ASP A 86 10.92 11.31 -0.70
CA ASP A 86 11.28 10.46 0.44
C ASP A 86 10.07 10.08 1.29
N THR A 87 9.17 11.03 1.57
CA THR A 87 7.97 10.77 2.38
C THR A 87 6.97 9.88 1.64
N LEU A 88 6.82 10.08 0.33
CA LEU A 88 5.95 9.27 -0.53
C LEU A 88 6.48 7.84 -0.63
N LYS A 89 7.79 7.65 -0.87
CA LYS A 89 8.47 6.35 -0.87
C LYS A 89 8.35 5.64 0.47
N ALA A 90 8.54 6.37 1.58
CA ALA A 90 8.38 5.83 2.92
C ALA A 90 6.94 5.40 3.22
N MET A 91 5.94 6.17 2.78
CA MET A 91 4.53 5.81 2.94
C MET A 91 4.16 4.60 2.07
N LEU A 92 4.65 4.53 0.84
CA LEU A 92 4.41 3.39 -0.04
C LEU A 92 5.07 2.11 0.53
N THR A 93 6.26 2.25 1.12
CA THR A 93 6.93 1.17 1.85
C THR A 93 6.15 0.71 3.08
N LEU A 94 5.56 1.64 3.85
CA LEU A 94 4.67 1.29 4.95
C LEU A 94 3.48 0.45 4.45
N ILE A 95 2.85 0.85 3.34
CA ILE A 95 1.70 0.11 2.78
C ILE A 95 2.14 -1.29 2.31
N VAL A 96 3.25 -1.39 1.58
CA VAL A 96 3.75 -2.65 1.03
C VAL A 96 4.19 -3.64 2.12
N THR A 97 4.66 -3.15 3.27
CA THR A 97 5.07 -4.00 4.41
C THR A 97 3.93 -4.29 5.40
N ALA A 98 2.77 -3.64 5.28
CA ALA A 98 1.69 -3.75 6.26
C ALA A 98 1.08 -5.15 6.36
N GLU A 99 1.04 -5.91 5.27
CA GLU A 99 0.51 -7.28 5.24
C GLU A 99 1.27 -8.25 6.16
N GLU A 100 2.54 -7.97 6.45
CA GLU A 100 3.38 -8.81 7.33
C GLU A 100 2.93 -8.75 8.81
N VAL A 101 2.12 -7.75 9.17
CA VAL A 101 1.71 -7.47 10.56
C VAL A 101 0.20 -7.30 10.74
N ASP A 102 -0.55 -7.03 9.68
CA ASP A 102 -2.01 -6.85 9.68
C ASP A 102 -2.56 -7.45 8.38
N GLU A 103 -3.05 -8.69 8.44
CA GLU A 103 -3.61 -9.41 7.31
C GLU A 103 -4.79 -8.64 6.70
N GLY A 104 -4.80 -8.50 5.37
CA GLY A 104 -5.78 -7.69 4.65
C GLY A 104 -5.45 -6.22 4.54
N SER A 105 -4.25 -5.80 4.96
CA SER A 105 -3.77 -4.45 4.77
C SER A 105 -3.71 -4.04 3.30
N TRP A 106 -3.24 -4.90 2.39
CA TRP A 106 -3.21 -4.55 0.97
C TRP A 106 -4.62 -4.44 0.39
N ALA A 107 -5.53 -5.35 0.76
CA ALA A 107 -6.94 -5.26 0.36
C ALA A 107 -7.54 -3.91 0.78
N ARG A 108 -7.35 -3.53 2.05
CA ARG A 108 -7.79 -2.23 2.58
C ARG A 108 -7.14 -1.06 1.82
N ALA A 109 -5.84 -1.10 1.58
CA ALA A 109 -5.11 -0.03 0.89
C ALA A 109 -5.53 0.14 -0.58
N LEU A 110 -5.92 -0.96 -1.25
CA LEU A 110 -6.50 -0.93 -2.59
C LEU A 110 -7.93 -0.36 -2.57
N GLN A 111 -8.77 -0.84 -1.66
CA GLN A 111 -10.16 -0.42 -1.51
C GLN A 111 -10.30 1.07 -1.17
N GLU A 112 -9.53 1.54 -0.19
CA GLU A 112 -9.52 2.92 0.27
C GLU A 112 -8.73 3.84 -0.68
N GLY A 113 -8.06 3.28 -1.69
CA GLY A 113 -7.34 4.03 -2.72
C GLY A 113 -5.99 4.60 -2.28
N PHE A 114 -5.44 4.18 -1.15
CA PHE A 114 -4.15 4.64 -0.63
C PHE A 114 -3.00 4.33 -1.58
N LEU A 115 -2.97 3.13 -2.14
CA LEU A 115 -1.95 2.77 -3.14
C LEU A 115 -2.03 3.71 -4.35
N TYR A 116 -3.23 3.95 -4.87
CA TYR A 116 -3.41 4.89 -5.99
C TYR A 116 -2.94 6.30 -5.64
N GLN A 117 -3.38 6.86 -4.50
CA GLN A 117 -3.08 8.24 -4.12
C GLN A 117 -1.57 8.46 -3.95
N VAL A 118 -0.90 7.59 -3.19
CA VAL A 118 0.53 7.73 -2.89
C VAL A 118 1.38 7.46 -4.14
N THR A 119 1.07 6.42 -4.92
CA THR A 119 1.80 6.12 -6.16
C THR A 119 1.61 7.21 -7.21
N ASN A 120 0.40 7.75 -7.37
CA ASN A 120 0.14 8.83 -8.32
C ASN A 120 0.91 10.11 -7.95
N ALA A 121 0.94 10.46 -6.66
CA ALA A 121 1.71 11.59 -6.17
C ALA A 121 3.22 11.40 -6.43
N LEU A 122 3.76 10.22 -6.14
CA LEU A 122 5.17 9.90 -6.39
C LEU A 122 5.53 10.00 -7.88
N VAL A 123 4.72 9.39 -8.75
CA VAL A 123 4.93 9.46 -10.21
C VAL A 123 4.90 10.91 -10.69
N ASN A 124 3.95 11.73 -10.22
CA ASN A 124 3.91 13.14 -10.63
C ASN A 124 5.16 13.89 -10.14
N LYS A 125 5.60 13.65 -8.90
CA LYS A 125 6.78 14.28 -8.32
C LYS A 125 8.07 13.93 -9.05
N GLU A 126 8.21 12.69 -9.48
CA GLU A 126 9.37 12.23 -10.27
C GLU A 126 9.42 12.84 -11.67
N ASN A 127 8.29 13.29 -12.22
CA ASN A 127 8.24 13.98 -13.52
C ASN A 127 8.43 15.51 -13.41
N GLU A 128 8.36 16.07 -12.19
CA GLU A 128 8.58 17.51 -11.93
C GLU A 128 10.06 17.88 -11.78
N GLY A 129 10.93 16.90 -11.50
CA GLY A 129 12.38 17.09 -11.30
C GLY A 129 13.20 16.78 -12.55
#